data_AF-B3LGK4-F1
#
_entry.id   AF-B3LGK4-F1
#
_cell.length_a   1.000
_cell.length_b   1.000
_cell.length_c   1.000
_cell.angle_alpha   90.00
_cell.angle_beta   90.00
_cell.angle_gamma   90.00
#
_symmetry.space_group_name_H-M   'P 1'
#
loop_
_entity.id
_entity.type
_entity.pdbx_description
1 polymer ?
#
loop_
_entity_poly.entity_id
_entity_poly.type
_entity_poly.pdbx_seq_one_letter_code
_entity_poly.pdbx_strand_id
1 'polypeptide(L)'
;MQIITTTFIQNVILGSHQLHEQLSIVEARMIESAIVSMLTESFCENEQTLKYLARLLSPMSYMDVINARRGKKICGYPLCYKSAAEKSSDGFFIHSMYCNNYHSKCSLYLMRQLSQTPLHERRGVHLTSYINLEFDDMYSVSLLEELVGSEVPIDTVKSLITSFKDLEFDDTYKNEPLPLDVYFGQLTTDEETCIE
;
A
#
# COMPACT_ATOMS: atom_id res chain seq x y z
N MET A 1 1.85 -20.42 1.14
CA MET A 1 2.30 -19.02 0.92
C MET A 1 2.58 -18.86 -0.55
N GLN A 2 1.86 -17.97 -1.23
CA GLN A 2 1.94 -17.80 -2.67
C GLN A 2 2.87 -16.62 -3.01
N ILE A 3 3.75 -16.81 -4.00
CA ILE A 3 4.56 -15.73 -4.57
C ILE A 3 3.82 -15.20 -5.81
N ILE A 4 3.70 -13.88 -5.89
CA ILE A 4 3.03 -13.17 -6.97
C ILE A 4 4.08 -12.60 -7.91
N THR A 5 3.88 -12.81 -9.20
CA THR A 5 4.69 -12.26 -10.28
C THR A 5 3.86 -11.28 -11.10
N THR A 6 4.53 -10.41 -11.87
CA THR A 6 3.85 -9.52 -12.83
C THR A 6 2.95 -10.30 -13.79
N THR A 7 3.42 -11.43 -14.32
CA THR A 7 2.65 -12.30 -15.22
C THR A 7 1.40 -12.87 -14.54
N PHE A 8 1.48 -13.22 -13.25
CA PHE A 8 0.31 -13.66 -12.48
C PHE A 8 -0.75 -12.56 -12.41
N ILE A 9 -0.34 -11.33 -12.08
CA ILE A 9 -1.25 -10.17 -11.97
C ILE A 9 -1.93 -9.90 -13.33
N GLN A 10 -1.15 -9.89 -14.40
CA GLN A 10 -1.65 -9.68 -15.76
C GLN A 10 -2.72 -10.71 -16.15
N ASN A 11 -2.45 -11.99 -15.91
CA ASN A 11 -3.34 -13.06 -16.34
C ASN A 11 -4.57 -13.20 -15.44
N VAL A 12 -4.40 -13.10 -14.12
CA VAL A 12 -5.45 -13.44 -13.15
C VAL A 12 -6.31 -12.24 -12.77
N ILE A 13 -5.71 -11.04 -12.65
CA ILE A 13 -6.42 -9.83 -12.25
C ILE A 13 -6.83 -8.99 -13.46
N LEU A 14 -5.89 -8.76 -14.38
CA LEU A 14 -6.11 -7.80 -15.48
C LEU A 14 -6.69 -8.45 -16.74
N GLY A 15 -6.64 -9.77 -16.86
CA GLY A 15 -6.95 -10.49 -18.11
C GLY A 15 -8.34 -10.20 -18.68
N SER A 16 -9.35 -10.02 -17.83
CA SER A 16 -10.72 -9.68 -18.24
C SER A 16 -10.93 -8.21 -18.65
N HIS A 17 -9.97 -7.34 -18.36
CA HIS A 17 -10.11 -5.88 -18.52
C HIS A 17 -9.32 -5.34 -19.73
N GLN A 18 -8.92 -6.21 -20.66
CA GLN A 18 -8.05 -5.84 -21.79
C GLN A 18 -8.78 -5.26 -23.01
N LEU A 19 -10.12 -5.28 -23.02
CA LEU A 19 -10.90 -4.88 -24.18
C LEU A 19 -10.96 -3.36 -24.37
N HIS A 20 -10.92 -2.60 -23.28
CA HIS A 20 -11.11 -1.15 -23.28
C HIS A 20 -9.92 -0.44 -22.64
N GLU A 21 -9.53 0.69 -23.23
CA GLU A 21 -8.44 1.55 -22.73
C GLU A 21 -8.83 2.31 -21.45
N GLN A 22 -10.13 2.54 -21.27
CA GLN A 22 -10.70 3.28 -20.16
C GLN A 22 -11.48 2.31 -19.28
N LEU A 23 -11.05 2.14 -18.03
CA LEU A 23 -11.82 1.39 -17.03
C LEU A 23 -13.07 2.18 -16.63
N SER A 24 -14.17 1.45 -16.43
CA SER A 24 -15.29 1.97 -15.64
C SER A 24 -14.94 2.00 -14.14
N ILE A 25 -15.70 2.76 -13.37
CA ILE A 25 -15.57 2.82 -11.91
C ILE A 25 -15.71 1.42 -11.28
N VAL A 26 -16.62 0.59 -11.82
CA VAL A 26 -16.88 -0.75 -11.31
C VAL A 26 -15.68 -1.67 -11.57
N GLU A 27 -15.13 -1.66 -12.79
CA GLU A 27 -13.97 -2.49 -13.13
C GLU A 27 -12.74 -2.10 -12.32
N ALA A 28 -12.49 -0.80 -12.14
CA ALA A 28 -11.39 -0.32 -11.31
C ALA A 28 -11.51 -0.81 -9.87
N ARG A 29 -12.70 -0.73 -9.26
CA ARG A 29 -12.95 -1.25 -7.91
C ARG A 29 -12.76 -2.77 -7.83
N MET A 30 -13.17 -3.51 -8.86
CA MET A 30 -12.96 -4.96 -8.93
C MET A 30 -11.46 -5.29 -8.96
N ILE A 31 -10.66 -4.56 -9.75
CA ILE A 31 -9.21 -4.72 -9.82
C ILE A 31 -8.57 -4.40 -8.46
N GLU A 32 -8.88 -3.26 -7.85
CA GLU A 32 -8.34 -2.87 -6.54
C GLU A 32 -8.67 -3.91 -5.46
N SER A 33 -9.93 -4.35 -5.39
CA SER A 33 -10.36 -5.38 -4.43
C SER A 33 -9.68 -6.72 -4.68
N ALA A 34 -9.46 -7.11 -5.94
CA ALA A 34 -8.76 -8.33 -6.30
C ALA A 34 -7.28 -8.26 -5.88
N ILE A 35 -6.63 -7.11 -6.06
CA ILE A 35 -5.24 -6.88 -5.61
C ILE A 35 -5.14 -6.98 -4.09
N VAL A 36 -6.02 -6.32 -3.34
CA VAL A 36 -6.05 -6.37 -1.86
C VAL A 36 -6.23 -7.81 -1.38
N SER A 37 -7.21 -8.52 -1.93
CA SER A 37 -7.48 -9.92 -1.60
C SER A 37 -6.27 -10.81 -1.89
N MET A 38 -5.67 -10.67 -3.08
CA MET A 38 -4.47 -11.41 -3.47
C MET A 38 -3.32 -11.16 -2.48
N LEU A 39 -3.01 -9.90 -2.15
CA LEU A 39 -1.88 -9.54 -1.29
C LEU A 39 -2.10 -9.81 0.20
N THR A 40 -3.26 -10.33 0.61
CA THR A 40 -3.57 -10.60 2.02
C THR A 40 -2.66 -11.68 2.63
N GLU A 41 -2.35 -12.75 1.88
CA GLU A 41 -1.51 -13.89 2.32
C GLU A 41 -0.40 -14.26 1.32
N SER A 42 -0.18 -13.41 0.31
CA SER A 42 0.84 -13.60 -0.73
C SER A 42 1.92 -12.51 -0.69
N PHE A 43 2.96 -12.65 -1.50
CA PHE A 43 4.12 -11.76 -1.49
C PHE A 43 4.57 -11.46 -2.91
N CYS A 44 5.07 -10.25 -3.15
CA CYS A 44 5.69 -9.92 -4.44
C CYS A 44 7.00 -10.71 -4.59
N GLU A 45 7.25 -11.25 -5.77
CA GLU A 45 8.48 -12.00 -6.09
C GLU A 45 9.73 -11.14 -5.95
N ASN A 46 9.63 -9.89 -6.40
CA ASN A 46 10.74 -8.94 -6.49
C ASN A 46 10.23 -7.49 -6.52
N GLU A 47 11.17 -6.55 -6.43
CA GLU A 47 10.98 -5.11 -6.47
C GLU A 47 10.19 -4.68 -7.71
N GLN A 48 10.46 -5.30 -8.86
CA GLN A 48 9.78 -4.99 -10.13
C GLN A 48 8.29 -5.33 -10.08
N THR A 49 7.93 -6.45 -9.43
CA THR A 49 6.52 -6.81 -9.24
C THR A 49 5.81 -5.81 -8.33
N LEU A 50 6.47 -5.33 -7.28
CA LEU A 50 5.90 -4.32 -6.39
C LEU A 50 5.73 -2.97 -7.10
N LYS A 51 6.74 -2.53 -7.87
CA LYS A 51 6.67 -1.33 -8.71
C LYS A 51 5.55 -1.42 -9.74
N TYR A 52 5.36 -2.58 -10.36
CA TYR A 52 4.24 -2.82 -11.26
C TYR A 52 2.89 -2.63 -10.56
N LEU A 53 2.71 -3.19 -9.36
CA LEU A 53 1.49 -3.02 -8.56
C LEU A 53 1.25 -1.58 -8.12
N ALA A 54 2.32 -0.82 -7.84
CA ALA A 54 2.21 0.58 -7.43
C ALA A 54 1.43 1.43 -8.45
N ARG A 55 1.56 1.12 -9.75
CA ARG A 55 0.81 1.78 -10.84
C ARG A 55 -0.71 1.58 -10.73
N LEU A 56 -1.14 0.50 -10.11
CA LEU A 56 -2.54 0.10 -9.95
C LEU A 56 -3.12 0.48 -8.58
N LEU A 57 -2.30 0.97 -7.66
CA LEU A 57 -2.68 1.26 -6.29
C LEU A 57 -2.80 2.78 -6.05
N SER A 58 -3.69 3.15 -5.14
CA SER A 58 -3.73 4.45 -4.49
C SER A 58 -3.20 4.28 -3.06
N PRO A 59 -2.87 5.38 -2.36
CA PRO A 59 -2.53 5.30 -0.95
C PRO A 59 -3.62 4.63 -0.10
N MET A 60 -4.89 4.84 -0.46
CA MET A 60 -6.03 4.22 0.22
C MET A 60 -6.04 2.70 0.01
N SER A 61 -5.96 2.23 -1.25
CA SER A 61 -5.97 0.79 -1.52
C SER A 61 -4.69 0.08 -1.04
N TYR A 62 -3.56 0.78 -0.96
CA TYR A 62 -2.35 0.25 -0.31
C TYR A 62 -2.49 0.14 1.21
N MET A 63 -3.18 1.09 1.86
CA MET A 63 -3.51 0.97 3.28
C MET A 63 -4.44 -0.22 3.54
N ASP A 64 -5.38 -0.50 2.64
CA ASP A 64 -6.23 -1.69 2.70
C ASP A 64 -5.41 -2.99 2.61
N VAL A 65 -4.38 -3.03 1.74
CA VAL A 65 -3.41 -4.15 1.71
C VAL A 65 -2.72 -4.32 3.06
N ILE A 66 -2.20 -3.23 3.64
CA ILE A 66 -1.52 -3.27 4.94
C ILE A 66 -2.46 -3.80 6.03
N ASN A 67 -3.69 -3.31 6.08
CA ASN A 67 -4.69 -3.72 7.07
C ASN A 67 -5.12 -5.18 6.91
N ALA A 68 -5.32 -5.65 5.67
CA ALA A 68 -5.67 -7.04 5.39
C ALA A 68 -4.55 -7.99 5.85
N ARG A 69 -3.29 -7.65 5.55
CA ARG A 69 -2.11 -8.40 5.99
C ARG A 69 -1.93 -8.38 7.51
N ARG A 70 -2.20 -7.23 8.15
CA ARG A 70 -2.22 -7.10 9.61
C ARG A 70 -3.25 -8.05 10.23
N GLY A 71 -4.44 -8.17 9.65
CA GLY A 71 -5.46 -9.13 10.07
C GLY A 71 -4.96 -10.59 10.05
N LYS A 72 -4.00 -10.90 9.17
CA LYS A 72 -3.31 -12.19 9.08
C LYS A 72 -2.02 -12.27 9.90
N LYS A 73 -1.70 -11.23 10.68
CA LYS A 73 -0.44 -11.08 11.44
C LYS A 73 0.80 -11.14 10.55
N ILE A 74 0.68 -10.75 9.29
CA ILE A 74 1.77 -10.70 8.31
C ILE A 74 2.27 -9.25 8.23
N CYS A 75 3.58 -9.07 8.01
CA CYS A 75 4.17 -7.75 7.78
C CYS A 75 3.47 -7.03 6.62
N GLY A 76 3.02 -5.79 6.84
CA GLY A 76 2.28 -5.00 5.86
C GLY A 76 3.04 -4.70 4.57
N TYR A 77 4.38 -4.76 4.59
CA TYR A 77 5.19 -4.55 3.38
C TYR A 77 5.08 -5.76 2.42
N PRO A 78 4.60 -5.58 1.16
CA PRO A 78 4.27 -6.70 0.27
C PRO A 78 5.43 -7.60 -0.17
N LEU A 79 6.69 -7.14 -0.06
CA LEU A 79 7.87 -7.99 -0.30
C LEU A 79 8.22 -8.90 0.89
N CYS A 80 7.62 -8.65 2.06
CA CYS A 80 8.00 -9.34 3.28
C CYS A 80 7.06 -10.49 3.63
N TYR A 81 7.63 -11.68 3.84
CA TYR A 81 6.91 -12.87 4.29
C TYR A 81 6.88 -13.09 5.80
N LYS A 82 7.56 -12.24 6.58
CA LYS A 82 7.66 -12.37 8.04
C LYS A 82 6.37 -11.93 8.71
N SER A 83 6.11 -12.48 9.89
CA SER A 83 5.02 -12.01 10.75
C SER A 83 5.23 -10.56 11.19
N ALA A 84 4.14 -9.82 11.37
CA ALA A 84 4.18 -8.52 12.04
C ALA A 84 4.63 -8.68 13.50
N ALA A 85 5.28 -7.67 14.07
CA ALA A 85 5.74 -7.72 15.45
C ALA A 85 4.54 -7.80 16.41
N GLU A 86 4.55 -8.77 17.32
CA GLU A 86 3.42 -9.01 18.26
C GLU A 86 3.32 -7.96 19.37
N LYS A 87 4.42 -7.25 19.66
CA LYS A 87 4.50 -6.26 20.75
C LYS A 87 5.25 -5.02 20.29
N SER A 88 4.57 -3.89 20.24
CA SER A 88 5.23 -2.58 20.34
C SER A 88 5.62 -2.41 21.81
N SER A 89 6.92 -2.36 22.12
CA SER A 89 7.37 -2.03 23.49
C SER A 89 6.90 -0.63 23.93
N ASP A 90 6.54 0.23 22.97
CA ASP A 90 6.45 1.68 23.18
C ASP A 90 5.04 2.27 22.97
N GLY A 91 3.97 1.45 22.99
CA GLY A 91 2.58 1.95 22.89
C GLY A 91 2.18 2.57 21.53
N PHE A 92 3.10 2.70 20.57
CA PHE A 92 2.81 3.15 19.21
C PHE A 92 2.22 2.03 18.34
N PHE A 93 0.95 2.19 17.96
CA PHE A 93 0.17 1.24 17.14
C PHE A 93 0.84 0.85 15.81
N ILE A 94 1.71 1.71 15.25
CA ILE A 94 2.35 1.54 13.94
C ILE A 94 3.33 0.35 13.94
N HIS A 95 3.93 0.01 15.07
CA HIS A 95 4.83 -1.15 15.18
C HIS A 95 4.10 -2.50 15.12
N SER A 96 2.78 -2.53 15.29
CA SER A 96 1.99 -3.76 15.16
C SER A 96 1.68 -4.17 13.71
N MET A 97 2.01 -3.33 12.72
CA MET A 97 1.71 -3.58 11.30
C MET A 97 2.87 -4.19 10.52
N TYR A 98 4.09 -4.09 11.05
CA TYR A 98 5.31 -4.45 10.32
C TYR A 98 6.21 -5.35 11.18
N CYS A 99 7.11 -6.10 10.56
CA CYS A 99 8.04 -6.95 11.31
C CYS A 99 9.21 -6.18 11.94
N ASN A 100 9.51 -4.97 11.45
CA ASN A 100 10.53 -4.07 11.99
C ASN A 100 10.32 -2.62 11.49
N ASN A 101 11.10 -1.69 12.05
CA ASN A 101 11.08 -0.27 11.67
C ASN A 101 11.50 -0.03 10.20
N TYR A 102 12.41 -0.85 9.67
CA TYR A 102 12.88 -0.74 8.29
C TYR A 102 11.73 -0.96 7.28
N HIS A 103 10.96 -2.03 7.42
CA HIS A 103 9.80 -2.28 6.54
C HIS A 103 8.67 -1.28 6.75
N SER A 104 8.51 -0.70 7.96
CA SER A 104 7.58 0.43 8.11
C SER A 104 8.02 1.64 7.28
N LYS A 105 9.33 1.92 7.20
CA LYS A 105 9.88 3.01 6.38
C LYS A 105 9.80 2.70 4.89
N CYS A 106 10.15 1.49 4.44
CA CYS A 106 9.98 1.08 3.03
C CYS A 106 8.51 1.20 2.58
N SER A 107 7.58 0.71 3.41
CA SER A 107 6.15 0.78 3.12
C SER A 107 5.64 2.22 3.04
N LEU A 108 6.04 3.07 3.99
CA LEU A 108 5.65 4.49 4.02
C LEU A 108 6.25 5.29 2.86
N TYR A 109 7.50 4.99 2.50
CA TYR A 109 8.18 5.59 1.36
C TYR A 109 7.47 5.27 0.04
N LEU A 110 7.06 4.02 -0.16
CA LEU A 110 6.26 3.61 -1.30
C LEU A 110 4.90 4.32 -1.31
N MET A 111 4.16 4.26 -0.19
CA MET A 111 2.79 4.78 -0.09
C MET A 111 2.69 6.26 -0.49
N ARG A 112 3.70 7.07 -0.14
CA ARG A 112 3.75 8.50 -0.46
C ARG A 112 3.98 8.82 -1.94
N GLN A 113 4.53 7.89 -2.70
CA GLN A 113 4.73 8.03 -4.15
C GLN A 113 3.50 7.56 -4.95
N LEU A 114 2.57 6.84 -4.33
CA LEU A 114 1.38 6.35 -5.04
C LEU A 114 0.47 7.49 -5.47
N SER A 115 -0.05 7.38 -6.69
CA SER A 115 -0.96 8.40 -7.24
C SER A 115 -2.26 8.47 -6.45
N GLN A 116 -2.70 9.70 -6.15
CA GLN A 116 -4.01 9.99 -5.57
C GLN A 116 -5.14 9.89 -6.62
N THR A 117 -4.80 9.92 -7.91
CA THR A 117 -5.77 9.80 -9.00
C THR A 117 -6.44 8.44 -8.92
N PRO A 118 -7.78 8.33 -8.92
CA PRO A 118 -8.49 7.06 -8.90
C PRO A 118 -8.07 6.14 -10.05
N LEU A 119 -8.02 4.82 -9.84
CA LEU A 119 -7.56 3.87 -10.86
C LEU A 119 -8.35 3.99 -12.18
N HIS A 120 -9.67 4.21 -12.11
CA HIS A 120 -10.47 4.38 -13.32
C HIS A 120 -10.05 5.59 -14.16
N GLU A 121 -9.50 6.66 -13.58
CA GLU A 121 -9.06 7.83 -14.35
C GLU A 121 -7.68 7.64 -15.00
N ARG A 122 -6.94 6.59 -14.63
CA ARG A 122 -5.60 6.27 -15.15
C ARG A 122 -5.70 5.49 -16.46
N ARG A 123 -5.91 6.19 -17.58
CA ARG A 123 -6.08 5.57 -18.90
C ARG A 123 -4.95 4.61 -19.26
N GLY A 124 -5.31 3.42 -19.72
CA GLY A 124 -4.38 2.42 -20.25
C GLY A 124 -3.47 1.74 -19.24
N VAL A 125 -3.47 2.13 -17.95
CA VAL A 125 -2.52 1.59 -16.95
C VAL A 125 -2.67 0.09 -16.71
N HIS A 126 -3.87 -0.45 -16.94
CA HIS A 126 -4.22 -1.86 -16.78
C HIS A 126 -3.96 -2.71 -18.04
N LEU A 127 -3.63 -2.09 -19.18
CA LEU A 127 -3.41 -2.79 -20.43
C LEU A 127 -2.07 -3.53 -20.41
N THR A 128 -2.08 -4.82 -20.72
CA THR A 128 -0.87 -5.67 -20.75
C THR A 128 -0.01 -5.42 -21.98
N SER A 129 -0.59 -4.91 -23.07
CA SER A 129 0.12 -4.52 -24.29
C SER A 129 0.98 -3.27 -24.13
N TYR A 130 0.76 -2.49 -23.07
CA TYR A 130 1.51 -1.26 -22.77
C TYR A 130 2.92 -1.54 -22.19
N ILE A 131 3.32 -2.80 -22.08
CA ILE A 131 4.43 -3.22 -21.21
C ILE A 131 5.69 -3.46 -22.06
N ASN A 132 6.40 -2.37 -22.35
CA ASN A 132 7.85 -2.42 -22.45
C ASN A 132 8.44 -2.19 -21.04
N LEU A 133 9.45 -2.98 -20.69
CA LEU A 133 10.00 -3.20 -19.34
C LEU A 133 10.72 -2.00 -18.70
N GLU A 134 10.63 -0.81 -19.29
CA GLU A 134 11.19 0.43 -18.76
C GLU A 134 10.01 1.34 -18.38
N PHE A 135 9.49 1.13 -17.16
CA PHE A 135 8.42 1.95 -16.59
C PHE A 135 8.93 3.36 -16.29
N ASP A 136 9.00 4.21 -17.32
CA ASP A 136 9.20 5.66 -17.19
C ASP A 136 7.89 6.38 -17.49
N ASP A 137 6.84 6.04 -16.74
CA ASP A 137 5.58 6.77 -16.76
C ASP A 137 5.39 7.57 -15.46
N MET A 138 4.37 8.42 -15.43
CA MET A 138 4.07 9.29 -14.28
C MET A 138 3.69 8.52 -13.00
N TYR A 139 3.50 7.20 -13.10
CA TYR A 139 3.15 6.30 -11.99
C TYR A 139 4.32 5.41 -11.55
N SER A 140 5.49 5.60 -12.15
CA SER A 140 6.72 4.97 -11.73
C SER A 140 7.08 5.38 -10.30
N VAL A 141 7.59 4.43 -9.53
CA VAL A 141 7.98 4.64 -8.13
C VAL A 141 9.37 4.08 -7.90
N SER A 142 10.05 4.64 -6.90
CA SER A 142 11.32 4.13 -6.38
C SER A 142 11.07 3.42 -5.05
N LEU A 143 11.88 2.39 -4.76
CA LEU A 143 11.83 1.72 -3.46
C LEU A 143 12.96 2.22 -2.57
N LEU A 144 12.74 2.23 -1.25
CA LEU A 144 13.70 2.80 -0.31
C LEU A 144 15.00 2.00 -0.29
N GLU A 145 14.88 0.67 -0.34
CA GLU A 145 15.99 -0.28 -0.42
C GLU A 145 16.93 -0.05 -1.61
N GLU A 146 16.41 0.47 -2.73
CA GLU A 146 17.22 0.77 -3.92
C GLU A 146 18.11 1.99 -3.69
N LEU A 147 17.67 2.92 -2.84
CA LEU A 147 18.39 4.14 -2.49
C LEU A 147 19.44 3.89 -1.41
N VAL A 148 19.19 2.96 -0.49
CA VAL A 148 20.16 2.63 0.57
C VAL A 148 21.40 1.91 0.00
N GLY A 149 21.30 1.32 -1.20
CA GLY A 149 22.38 0.57 -1.87
C GLY A 149 23.09 1.27 -3.04
N SER A 150 22.72 2.50 -3.41
CA SER A 150 23.23 3.20 -4.60
C SER A 150 23.87 4.56 -4.28
N GLU A 151 24.71 5.09 -5.18
CA GLU A 151 25.14 6.49 -5.12
C GLU A 151 23.92 7.39 -5.40
N VAL A 152 23.23 7.79 -4.33
CA VAL A 152 21.96 8.52 -4.45
C VAL A 152 22.20 9.95 -4.96
N PRO A 153 21.51 10.38 -6.03
CA PRO A 153 21.52 11.77 -6.46
C PRO A 153 21.09 12.70 -5.32
N ILE A 154 21.79 13.83 -5.16
CA ILE A 154 21.57 14.80 -4.08
C ILE A 154 20.10 15.27 -4.02
N ASP A 155 19.41 15.37 -5.15
CA ASP A 155 18.01 15.81 -5.19
C ASP A 155 17.04 14.76 -4.65
N THR A 156 17.34 13.47 -4.81
CA THR A 156 16.62 12.38 -4.16
C THR A 156 16.86 12.38 -2.65
N VAL A 157 18.08 12.71 -2.21
CA VAL A 157 18.38 12.89 -0.77
C VAL A 157 17.60 14.07 -0.19
N LYS A 158 17.47 15.18 -0.91
CA LYS A 158 16.65 16.33 -0.48
C LYS A 158 15.17 15.96 -0.38
N SER A 159 14.61 15.26 -1.36
CA SER A 159 13.19 14.84 -1.31
C SER A 159 12.92 13.84 -0.18
N LEU A 160 13.87 12.94 0.09
CA LEU A 160 13.87 12.08 1.27
C LEU A 160 13.87 12.93 2.55
N ILE A 161 14.81 13.86 2.71
CA ILE A 161 14.90 14.70 3.92
C ILE A 161 13.61 15.49 4.14
N THR A 162 13.00 16.07 3.11
CA THR A 162 11.70 16.74 3.24
C THR A 162 10.62 15.75 3.67
N SER A 163 10.56 14.59 3.01
CA SER A 163 9.63 13.52 3.40
C SER A 163 9.85 13.08 4.85
N PHE A 164 11.09 12.95 5.33
CA PHE A 164 11.41 12.54 6.70
C PHE A 164 11.27 13.67 7.73
N LYS A 165 11.43 14.94 7.36
CA LYS A 165 11.13 16.07 8.26
C LYS A 165 9.64 16.20 8.53
N ASP A 166 8.81 15.88 7.54
CA ASP A 166 7.37 15.71 7.72
C ASP A 166 7.00 14.40 8.46
N LEU A 167 7.99 13.60 8.92
CA LEU A 167 7.80 12.42 9.78
C LEU A 167 8.13 12.68 11.25
N GLU A 168 8.87 13.75 11.57
CA GLU A 168 8.90 14.23 12.95
C GLU A 168 7.52 14.83 13.21
N PHE A 169 6.63 14.00 13.77
CA PHE A 169 5.38 14.49 14.33
C PHE A 169 5.74 15.65 15.25
N ASP A 170 5.23 16.83 14.91
CA ASP A 170 5.21 17.95 15.83
C ASP A 170 4.52 17.43 17.10
N ASP A 171 5.29 17.37 18.19
CA ASP A 171 4.90 16.89 19.53
C ASP A 171 3.75 17.71 20.16
N THR A 172 3.12 18.58 19.36
CA THR A 172 2.06 19.52 19.70
C THR A 172 0.66 18.91 19.60
N TYR A 173 0.46 17.82 18.86
CA TYR A 173 -0.85 17.13 18.76
C TYR A 173 -1.00 16.01 19.80
N LYS A 174 -0.84 16.34 21.08
CA LYS A 174 -1.21 15.44 22.18
C LYS A 174 -2.71 15.42 22.51
N ASN A 175 -3.54 16.27 21.89
CA ASN A 175 -4.93 16.48 22.31
C ASN A 175 -5.97 16.66 21.19
N GLU A 176 -5.70 16.26 19.94
CA GLU A 176 -6.76 16.17 18.94
C GLU A 176 -7.00 14.71 18.55
N PRO A 177 -8.23 14.18 18.71
CA PRO A 177 -8.53 12.82 18.30
C PRO A 177 -8.32 12.71 16.79
N LEU A 178 -7.59 11.67 16.39
CA LEU A 178 -7.36 11.35 14.98
C LEU A 178 -8.72 11.11 14.29
N PRO A 179 -8.85 11.35 12.97
CA PRO A 179 -10.06 10.99 12.22
C PRO A 179 -10.44 9.50 12.33
N LEU A 180 -9.51 8.65 12.78
CA LEU A 180 -9.76 7.25 13.14
C LEU A 180 -10.70 7.07 14.34
N ASP A 181 -10.75 8.00 15.30
CA ASP A 181 -11.60 7.90 16.49
C ASP A 181 -13.08 8.18 16.17
N VAL A 182 -13.34 8.93 15.10
CA VAL A 182 -14.70 9.23 14.63
C VAL A 182 -15.35 7.99 14.00
N TYR A 183 -14.56 7.09 13.40
CA TYR A 183 -15.09 5.91 12.70
C TYR A 183 -15.45 4.75 13.64
N PHE A 184 -14.84 4.68 14.83
CA PHE A 184 -15.17 3.68 15.85
C PHE A 184 -16.28 4.14 16.83
N GLY A 185 -16.56 5.43 16.92
CA GLY A 185 -17.60 6.00 17.79
C GLY A 185 -19.05 5.72 17.36
N GLN A 186 -19.28 5.16 16.16
CA GLN A 186 -20.63 4.87 15.65
C GLN A 186 -21.06 3.40 15.78
N LEU A 187 -20.20 2.53 16.35
CA LEU A 187 -20.50 1.09 16.51
C LEU A 187 -20.80 0.68 17.97
N THR A 188 -20.98 1.64 18.88
CA THR A 188 -21.28 1.36 20.30
C THR A 188 -22.45 2.20 20.83
N THR A 189 -23.55 2.26 20.10
CA THR A 189 -24.84 2.67 20.68
C THR A 189 -25.94 1.82 20.06
N ASP A 190 -26.11 0.60 20.55
CA ASP A 190 -27.37 -0.15 20.52
C ASP A 190 -27.22 -1.28 21.56
N GLU A 191 -27.13 -0.89 22.84
CA GLU A 191 -27.51 -1.79 23.92
C GLU A 191 -29.04 -1.92 23.88
N GLU A 192 -29.51 -3.02 23.28
CA GLU A 192 -30.88 -3.48 23.43
C GLU A 192 -31.16 -3.73 24.93
N THR A 193 -31.94 -2.82 25.49
CA THR A 193 -32.77 -3.04 26.66
C THR A 193 -33.67 -4.25 26.42
N CYS A 194 -33.52 -5.31 27.21
CA CYS A 194 -34.57 -6.31 27.50
C CYS A 194 -34.24 -7.06 28.80
N ILE A 195 -34.62 -6.49 29.94
CA ILE A 195 -34.96 -7.26 31.14
C ILE A 195 -36.29 -6.69 31.67
N GLU A 196 -37.34 -7.50 31.56
CA GLU A 196 -38.34 -7.75 32.61
C GLU A 196 -38.97 -9.14 32.37
#